data_AF-A0A1G1WFE6-F1
#
_entry.id   AF-A0A1G1WFE6-F1
#
_cell.length_a   1.000
_cell.length_b   1.000
_cell.length_c   1.000
_cell.angle_alpha   90.00
_cell.angle_beta   90.00
_cell.angle_gamma   90.00
#
_symmetry.space_group_name_H-M   'P 1'
#
loop_
_entity.id
_entity.type
_entity.pdbx_description
1 polymer ?
#
loop_
_entity_poly.entity_id
_entity_poly.type
_entity_poly.pdbx_seq_one_letter_code
_entity_poly.pdbx_strand_id
1 'polypeptide(L)'
;MILPLAKHSAPIWKQKFKNISKISPEIKKLVADMRETLELTSGVGLAAPQANAPLRLFIVDYGRLKEVFINPKITNYGKETDSVEEGCLSVPRVRGEVNRVVRIEIDYIDLKGVRKKAALSGYFARIVQHEYDHLSSVFYTDRVVDKKSLYTYKPIKIVFFGTPEFGAIILQTLYGQQLVGEYSIDLVVTAPDKPSGRGQQLTPSEVKKMAERFNLPVVTPDSIKNVKLINQLKKLEPDFIVLASYGKLIPEEILSIPKKGALNVHPSLLPKYRGASPIAAAILNGDKFTGITIMKMNEKMDEGDILAVVKIRVSPKDTSETLSIKLANVATRLIHHVLHLAAAAKIKPKPQDHKRATYTKFLKKADGYIDWKNPPKNLEAAIRAYYRWPGVWTRYKGKILKLLPNKMVQLEGKEPTVLSEFKTGHLDFTLGW
;
A
#
# COMPACT_ATOMS: atom_id res chain seq x y z
N MET A 1 -5.30 -5.34 -14.12
CA MET A 1 -6.06 -6.19 -13.20
C MET A 1 -5.09 -7.07 -12.42
N ILE A 2 -5.36 -7.34 -11.14
CA ILE A 2 -4.61 -8.35 -10.38
C ILE A 2 -5.04 -9.75 -10.83
N LEU A 3 -4.09 -10.54 -11.32
CA LEU A 3 -4.32 -11.88 -11.83
C LEU A 3 -4.32 -12.91 -10.69
N PRO A 4 -5.20 -13.93 -10.74
CA PRO A 4 -5.15 -15.03 -9.78
C PRO A 4 -3.87 -15.86 -10.02
N LEU A 5 -3.13 -16.10 -8.93
CA LEU A 5 -1.89 -16.87 -8.96
C LEU A 5 -2.17 -18.37 -8.83
N ALA A 6 -1.71 -19.14 -9.83
CA ALA A 6 -1.80 -20.59 -9.84
C ALA A 6 -0.82 -21.20 -8.83
N LYS A 7 -1.36 -21.90 -7.83
CA LYS A 7 -0.56 -22.74 -6.92
C LYS A 7 0.02 -23.93 -7.70
N HIS A 8 1.12 -24.52 -7.25
CA HIS A 8 1.79 -25.67 -7.89
C HIS A 8 0.89 -26.89 -8.11
N SER A 9 -0.20 -27.02 -7.33
CA SER A 9 -1.22 -28.06 -7.50
C SER A 9 -2.28 -27.75 -8.58
N ALA A 10 -2.24 -26.57 -9.21
CA ALA A 10 -3.26 -26.13 -10.15
C ALA A 10 -3.20 -26.91 -11.49
N PRO A 11 -4.35 -27.11 -12.17
CA PRO A 11 -4.39 -27.87 -13.43
C PRO A 11 -3.54 -27.30 -14.57
N ILE A 12 -3.24 -25.98 -14.55
CA ILE A 12 -2.44 -25.31 -15.58
C ILE A 12 -1.08 -25.99 -15.77
N TRP A 13 -0.47 -26.48 -14.69
CA TRP A 13 0.86 -27.10 -14.69
C TRP A 13 0.94 -28.44 -15.42
N LYS A 14 -0.22 -29.06 -15.70
CA LYS A 14 -0.31 -30.30 -16.51
C LYS A 14 -0.36 -30.03 -18.02
N GLN A 15 -0.46 -28.77 -18.43
CA GLN A 15 -0.59 -28.38 -19.83
C GLN A 15 0.78 -28.11 -20.46
N LYS A 16 0.87 -28.25 -21.78
CA LYS A 16 2.02 -27.76 -22.55
C LYS A 16 1.83 -26.28 -22.87
N PHE A 17 2.79 -25.44 -22.48
CA PHE A 17 2.72 -24.00 -22.72
C PHE A 17 3.11 -23.64 -24.16
N LYS A 18 2.32 -22.78 -24.79
CA LYS A 18 2.40 -22.46 -26.22
C LYS A 18 3.36 -21.29 -26.47
N ASN A 19 4.07 -21.36 -27.59
CA ASN A 19 4.79 -20.19 -28.10
C ASN A 19 3.80 -19.13 -28.60
N ILE A 20 4.15 -17.86 -28.43
CA ILE A 20 3.40 -16.71 -28.93
C ILE A 20 3.88 -16.42 -30.36
N SER A 21 2.99 -16.56 -31.35
CA SER A 21 3.31 -16.29 -32.76
C SER A 21 3.19 -14.81 -33.13
N LYS A 22 2.29 -14.06 -32.48
CA LYS A 22 2.05 -12.63 -32.72
C LYS A 22 1.82 -11.91 -31.39
N ILE A 23 2.44 -10.74 -31.23
CA ILE A 23 2.22 -9.86 -30.07
C ILE A 23 0.95 -9.05 -30.32
N SER A 24 -0.18 -9.59 -29.88
CA SER A 24 -1.49 -8.98 -30.01
C SER A 24 -1.78 -7.99 -28.85
N PRO A 25 -2.83 -7.17 -28.96
CA PRO A 25 -3.30 -6.34 -27.84
C PRO A 25 -3.59 -7.15 -26.57
N GLU A 26 -4.05 -8.39 -26.68
CA GLU A 26 -4.32 -9.29 -25.56
C GLU A 26 -3.04 -9.69 -24.83
N ILE A 27 -1.94 -9.95 -25.56
CA ILE A 27 -0.62 -10.21 -24.95
C ILE A 27 -0.11 -8.97 -24.21
N LYS A 28 -0.26 -7.78 -24.80
CA LYS A 28 0.13 -6.53 -24.15
C LYS A 28 -0.67 -6.28 -22.88
N LYS A 29 -1.98 -6.57 -22.91
CA LYS A 29 -2.86 -6.49 -21.74
C LYS A 29 -2.44 -7.50 -20.66
N LEU A 30 -2.21 -8.77 -21.03
CA LEU A 30 -1.73 -9.79 -20.08
C LEU A 30 -0.43 -9.34 -19.39
N VAL A 31 0.54 -8.81 -20.15
CA VAL A 31 1.79 -8.30 -19.58
C VAL A 31 1.56 -7.12 -18.64
N ALA A 32 0.62 -6.22 -18.96
CA ALA A 32 0.25 -5.12 -18.07
C ALA A 32 -0.38 -5.64 -16.75
N ASP A 33 -1.29 -6.60 -16.85
CA ASP A 33 -1.94 -7.24 -15.70
C ASP A 33 -0.94 -8.05 -14.84
N MET A 34 0.02 -8.73 -15.48
CA MET A 34 1.13 -9.42 -14.81
C MET A 34 2.03 -8.43 -14.05
N ARG A 35 2.31 -7.25 -14.62
CA ARG A 35 3.09 -6.20 -13.94
C ARG A 35 2.38 -5.65 -12.72
N GLU A 36 1.08 -5.36 -12.82
CA GLU A 36 0.28 -4.91 -11.67
C GLU A 36 0.27 -5.97 -10.56
N THR A 37 0.17 -7.25 -10.93
CA THR A 37 0.21 -8.38 -9.98
C THR A 37 1.59 -8.54 -9.32
N LEU A 38 2.66 -8.37 -10.10
CA LEU A 38 4.03 -8.45 -9.61
C LEU A 38 4.32 -7.30 -8.62
N GLU A 39 3.89 -6.08 -8.94
CA GLU A 39 4.01 -4.92 -8.07
C GLU A 39 3.26 -5.13 -6.75
N LEU A 40 2.02 -5.61 -6.80
CA LEU A 40 1.23 -5.92 -5.60
C LEU A 40 1.96 -6.88 -4.66
N THR A 41 2.57 -7.94 -5.21
CA THR A 41 3.26 -8.97 -4.42
C THR A 41 4.68 -8.57 -4.02
N SER A 42 5.20 -7.44 -4.51
CA SER A 42 6.62 -7.06 -4.41
C SER A 42 7.56 -8.15 -4.94
N GLY A 43 7.09 -8.97 -5.89
CA GLY A 43 7.91 -9.99 -6.54
C GLY A 43 8.88 -9.38 -7.54
N VAL A 44 9.84 -10.19 -8.00
CA VAL A 44 10.90 -9.77 -8.94
C VAL A 44 10.73 -10.35 -10.35
N GLY A 45 9.94 -11.42 -10.48
CA GLY A 45 9.56 -12.05 -11.74
C GLY A 45 8.20 -12.72 -11.63
N LEU A 46 7.55 -12.90 -12.78
CA LEU A 46 6.29 -13.65 -12.89
C LEU A 46 6.18 -14.29 -14.27
N ALA A 47 5.98 -15.61 -14.29
CA ALA A 47 5.71 -16.37 -15.51
C ALA A 47 4.21 -16.42 -15.83
N ALA A 48 3.87 -16.40 -17.12
CA ALA A 48 2.49 -16.47 -17.59
C ALA A 48 1.73 -17.69 -17.06
N PRO A 49 2.32 -18.90 -16.94
CA PRO A 49 1.65 -20.04 -16.32
C PRO A 49 1.25 -19.81 -14.86
N GLN A 50 2.06 -19.07 -14.09
CA GLN A 50 1.70 -18.67 -12.71
C GLN A 50 0.48 -17.76 -12.71
N ALA A 51 0.24 -17.00 -13.78
CA ALA A 51 -0.93 -16.16 -13.96
C ALA A 51 -2.07 -16.86 -14.73
N ASN A 52 -2.10 -18.20 -14.73
CA ASN A 52 -3.08 -19.03 -15.44
C ASN A 52 -3.12 -18.84 -16.98
N ALA A 53 -2.05 -18.31 -17.58
CA ALA A 53 -1.91 -18.20 -19.02
C ALA A 53 -0.94 -19.26 -19.55
N PRO A 54 -1.39 -20.23 -20.39
CA PRO A 54 -0.55 -21.34 -20.87
C PRO A 54 0.40 -20.91 -22.01
N LEU A 55 1.21 -19.89 -21.75
CA LEU A 55 2.09 -19.25 -22.72
C LEU A 55 3.54 -19.30 -22.26
N ARG A 56 4.47 -19.41 -23.22
CA ARG A 56 5.91 -19.32 -22.98
C ARG A 56 6.33 -17.86 -22.89
N LEU A 57 5.98 -17.22 -21.77
CA LEU A 57 6.22 -15.81 -21.48
C LEU A 57 6.51 -15.64 -19.99
N PHE A 58 7.48 -14.80 -19.64
CA PHE A 58 7.60 -14.27 -18.29
C PHE A 58 8.05 -12.80 -18.31
N ILE A 59 7.84 -12.11 -17.20
CA ILE A 59 8.30 -10.74 -16.98
C ILE A 59 9.32 -10.71 -15.84
N VAL A 60 10.26 -9.77 -15.90
CA VAL A 60 11.16 -9.43 -14.80
C VAL A 60 11.07 -7.93 -14.55
N ASP A 61 10.93 -7.53 -13.29
CA ASP A 61 11.02 -6.14 -12.84
C ASP A 61 11.88 -6.07 -11.57
N TYR A 62 13.20 -5.96 -11.77
CA TYR A 62 14.15 -5.85 -10.67
C TYR A 62 15.37 -5.02 -11.05
N GLY A 63 15.64 -3.96 -10.28
CA GLY A 63 16.77 -3.07 -10.51
C GLY A 63 16.79 -2.52 -11.93
N ARG A 64 17.86 -2.80 -12.67
CA ARG A 64 18.01 -2.40 -14.09
C ARG A 64 17.36 -3.36 -15.09
N LEU A 65 16.93 -4.56 -14.66
CA LEU A 65 16.31 -5.54 -15.53
C LEU A 65 14.78 -5.40 -15.43
N LYS A 66 14.22 -4.64 -16.36
CA LYS A 66 12.76 -4.45 -16.54
C LYS A 66 12.39 -4.91 -17.94
N GLU A 67 12.14 -6.20 -18.13
CA GLU A 67 12.05 -6.80 -19.46
C GLU A 67 10.96 -7.87 -19.54
N VAL A 68 10.44 -8.08 -20.75
CA VAL A 68 9.50 -9.15 -21.08
C VAL A 68 10.22 -10.18 -21.95
N PHE A 69 10.17 -11.44 -21.54
CA PHE A 69 10.80 -12.55 -22.25
C PHE A 69 9.73 -13.39 -22.92
N ILE A 70 9.54 -13.21 -24.23
CA ILE A 70 8.59 -13.96 -25.05
C ILE A 70 9.33 -15.07 -25.81
N ASN A 71 8.78 -16.29 -25.74
CA ASN A 71 9.38 -17.51 -26.29
C ASN A 71 10.87 -17.68 -25.96
N PRO A 72 11.28 -17.48 -24.70
CA PRO A 72 12.69 -17.51 -24.36
C PRO A 72 13.31 -18.89 -24.58
N LYS A 73 14.61 -18.90 -24.84
CA LYS A 73 15.48 -20.08 -24.89
C LYS A 73 16.85 -19.75 -24.30
N ILE A 74 17.21 -20.39 -23.19
CA ILE A 74 18.59 -20.32 -22.67
C ILE A 74 19.47 -21.11 -23.65
N THR A 75 20.49 -20.45 -24.21
CA THR A 75 21.38 -20.96 -25.25
C THR A 75 22.71 -21.44 -24.68
N ASN A 76 23.14 -20.89 -23.53
CA ASN A 76 24.37 -21.25 -22.86
C ASN A 76 24.18 -21.21 -21.34
N TYR A 77 24.78 -22.17 -20.64
CA TYR A 77 24.90 -22.19 -19.19
C TYR A 77 26.39 -22.14 -18.84
N GLY A 78 26.77 -21.24 -17.93
CA GLY A 78 28.11 -21.22 -17.37
C GLY A 78 28.44 -22.49 -16.57
N LYS A 79 29.69 -22.59 -16.11
CA LYS A 79 30.15 -23.73 -15.28
C LYS A 79 30.00 -23.47 -13.77
N GLU A 80 30.02 -22.22 -13.37
CA GLU A 80 29.95 -21.81 -11.96
C GLU A 80 28.50 -21.83 -11.47
N THR A 81 28.27 -22.36 -10.28
CA THR A 81 26.96 -22.34 -9.61
C THR A 81 27.04 -21.68 -8.24
N ASP A 82 25.96 -21.01 -7.84
CA ASP A 82 25.78 -20.49 -6.49
C ASP A 82 24.54 -21.09 -5.83
N SER A 83 24.57 -21.20 -4.49
CA SER A 83 23.43 -21.68 -3.71
C SER A 83 22.83 -20.53 -2.93
N VAL A 84 21.55 -20.27 -3.13
CA VAL A 84 20.79 -19.24 -2.40
C VAL A 84 19.38 -19.75 -2.19
N GLU A 85 18.78 -19.31 -1.10
CA GLU A 85 17.38 -19.55 -0.79
C GLU A 85 16.44 -18.92 -1.83
N GLU A 86 15.50 -19.71 -2.33
CA GLU A 86 14.43 -19.28 -3.22
C GLU A 86 13.05 -19.44 -2.56
N GLY A 87 12.07 -18.69 -3.09
CA GLY A 87 10.65 -18.89 -2.83
C GLY A 87 9.86 -18.56 -4.09
N CYS A 88 8.59 -18.96 -4.14
CA CYS A 88 7.77 -18.82 -5.34
C CYS A 88 6.32 -18.47 -4.99
N LEU A 89 5.71 -17.60 -5.79
CA LEU A 89 4.28 -17.25 -5.70
C LEU A 89 3.36 -18.47 -5.87
N SER A 90 3.80 -19.51 -6.59
CA SER A 90 3.05 -20.76 -6.80
C SER A 90 3.28 -21.79 -5.70
N VAL A 91 4.31 -21.61 -4.87
CA VAL A 91 4.60 -22.47 -3.70
C VAL A 91 4.76 -21.56 -2.47
N PRO A 92 3.67 -20.87 -2.05
CA PRO A 92 3.75 -19.93 -0.95
C PRO A 92 4.10 -20.66 0.35
N ARG A 93 4.69 -19.94 1.31
CA ARG A 93 5.06 -20.44 2.66
C ARG A 93 6.18 -21.47 2.73
N VAL A 94 6.79 -21.81 1.59
CA VAL A 94 7.93 -22.73 1.53
C VAL A 94 9.14 -21.93 1.04
N ARG A 95 10.32 -22.23 1.59
CA ARG A 95 11.62 -21.75 1.14
C ARG A 95 12.59 -22.92 1.07
N GLY A 96 13.63 -22.82 0.26
CA GLY A 96 14.71 -23.79 0.21
C GLY A 96 15.90 -23.31 -0.61
N GLU A 97 17.07 -23.88 -0.33
CA GLU A 97 18.30 -23.54 -1.04
C GLU A 97 18.36 -24.22 -2.41
N VAL A 98 18.61 -23.43 -3.45
CA VAL A 98 18.65 -23.90 -4.83
C VAL A 98 19.97 -23.50 -5.49
N ASN A 99 20.60 -24.47 -6.14
CA ASN A 99 21.77 -24.23 -6.97
C ASN A 99 21.33 -23.66 -8.32
N ARG A 100 21.86 -22.48 -8.66
CA ARG A 100 21.66 -21.82 -9.95
C ARG A 100 23.00 -21.60 -10.63
N VAL A 101 22.98 -21.59 -11.95
CA VAL A 101 24.18 -21.27 -12.73
C VAL A 101 24.41 -19.77 -12.65
N VAL A 102 25.62 -19.32 -12.32
CA VAL A 102 25.92 -17.90 -12.08
C VAL A 102 25.82 -17.08 -13.35
N ARG A 103 25.99 -17.68 -14.54
CA ARG A 103 25.92 -17.01 -15.83
C ARG A 103 25.10 -17.81 -16.83
N ILE A 104 24.26 -17.12 -17.60
CA ILE A 104 23.49 -17.69 -18.70
C ILE A 104 23.52 -16.76 -19.91
N GLU A 105 23.31 -17.33 -21.09
CA GLU A 105 22.92 -16.58 -22.29
C GLU A 105 21.52 -17.01 -22.71
N ILE A 106 20.69 -16.04 -23.11
CA ILE A 106 19.29 -16.27 -23.43
C ILE A 106 18.87 -15.51 -24.68
N ASP A 107 18.21 -16.22 -25.60
CA ASP A 107 17.54 -15.68 -26.77
C ASP A 107 16.05 -15.51 -26.46
N TYR A 108 15.45 -14.38 -26.83
CA TYR A 108 14.02 -14.11 -26.59
C TYR A 108 13.48 -13.05 -27.55
N ILE A 109 12.17 -12.84 -27.53
CA ILE A 109 11.48 -11.74 -28.21
C ILE A 109 10.98 -10.77 -27.14
N ASP A 110 11.18 -9.47 -27.34
CA ASP A 110 10.65 -8.45 -26.42
C ASP A 110 9.19 -8.07 -26.76
N LEU A 111 8.57 -7.22 -25.94
CA LEU A 111 7.18 -6.79 -26.16
C LEU A 111 6.97 -5.97 -27.45
N LYS A 112 8.04 -5.51 -28.09
CA LYS A 112 8.01 -4.79 -29.38
C LYS A 112 8.14 -5.76 -30.57
N GLY A 113 8.39 -7.05 -30.33
CA GLY A 113 8.57 -8.04 -31.38
C GLY A 113 10.02 -8.18 -31.85
N VAL A 114 10.96 -7.53 -31.17
CA VAL A 114 12.38 -7.55 -31.54
C VAL A 114 13.04 -8.77 -30.92
N ARG A 115 13.76 -9.54 -31.74
CA ARG A 115 14.61 -10.63 -31.25
C ARG A 115 15.81 -10.05 -30.52
N LYS A 116 16.06 -10.54 -29.31
CA LYS A 116 17.16 -10.12 -28.45
C LYS A 116 17.96 -11.32 -27.97
N LYS A 117 19.22 -11.03 -27.64
CA LYS A 117 20.11 -11.89 -26.88
C LYS A 117 20.54 -11.14 -25.63
N ALA A 118 20.62 -11.83 -24.51
CA ALA A 118 21.15 -11.27 -23.28
C ALA A 118 22.12 -12.24 -22.62
N ALA A 119 23.26 -11.72 -22.17
CA ALA A 119 24.14 -12.40 -21.22
C ALA A 119 23.82 -11.87 -19.82
N LEU A 120 23.39 -12.75 -18.94
CA LEU A 120 22.96 -12.40 -17.58
C LEU A 120 23.86 -13.11 -16.58
N SER A 121 24.07 -12.47 -15.43
CA SER A 121 24.91 -13.01 -14.36
C SER A 121 24.36 -12.70 -12.96
N GLY A 122 24.81 -13.48 -11.98
CA GLY A 122 24.44 -13.35 -10.57
C GLY A 122 22.92 -13.42 -10.38
N TYR A 123 22.39 -12.48 -9.59
CA TYR A 123 20.96 -12.48 -9.26
C TYR A 123 20.04 -12.32 -10.49
N PHE A 124 20.46 -11.59 -11.54
CA PHE A 124 19.68 -11.50 -12.77
C PHE A 124 19.58 -12.84 -13.50
N ALA A 125 20.68 -13.61 -13.54
CA ALA A 125 20.67 -14.96 -14.09
C ALA A 125 19.78 -15.89 -13.26
N ARG A 126 19.79 -15.79 -11.93
CA ARG A 126 18.91 -16.57 -11.04
C ARG A 126 17.44 -16.28 -11.31
N ILE A 127 17.02 -15.01 -11.33
CA ILE A 127 15.61 -14.64 -11.60
C ILE A 127 15.17 -15.25 -12.94
N VAL A 128 15.96 -15.06 -14.00
CA VAL A 128 15.60 -15.58 -15.32
C VAL A 128 15.55 -17.11 -15.35
N GLN A 129 16.48 -17.82 -14.71
CA GLN A 129 16.41 -19.28 -14.60
C GLN A 129 15.16 -19.73 -13.83
N HIS A 130 14.79 -19.04 -12.75
CA HIS A 130 13.58 -19.34 -11.99
C HIS A 130 12.32 -19.16 -12.82
N GLU A 131 12.16 -18.04 -13.51
CA GLU A 131 10.99 -17.80 -14.35
C GLU A 131 10.96 -18.72 -15.59
N TYR A 132 12.13 -19.08 -16.11
CA TYR A 132 12.28 -20.01 -17.22
C TYR A 132 11.82 -21.43 -16.86
N ASP A 133 12.10 -21.88 -15.63
CA ASP A 133 11.65 -23.19 -15.13
C ASP A 133 10.13 -23.33 -15.13
N HIS A 134 9.41 -22.26 -14.75
CA HIS A 134 7.94 -22.25 -14.78
C HIS A 134 7.38 -22.46 -16.18
N LEU A 135 8.16 -22.18 -17.25
CA LEU A 135 7.76 -22.48 -18.64
C LEU A 135 7.86 -23.97 -19.01
N SER A 136 8.30 -24.81 -18.08
CA SER A 136 8.38 -26.26 -18.17
C SER A 136 7.71 -26.96 -16.98
N SER A 137 6.89 -26.25 -16.21
CA SER A 137 6.27 -26.75 -14.96
C SER A 137 7.28 -27.26 -13.93
N VAL A 138 8.48 -26.69 -13.93
CA VAL A 138 9.52 -26.96 -12.92
C VAL A 138 9.45 -25.87 -11.88
N PHE A 139 9.40 -26.26 -10.61
CA PHE A 139 9.44 -25.35 -9.47
C PHE A 139 10.82 -25.39 -8.81
N TYR A 140 11.14 -24.35 -8.05
CA TYR A 140 12.40 -24.32 -7.29
C TYR A 140 12.50 -25.50 -6.30
N THR A 141 11.37 -26.02 -5.80
CA THR A 141 11.30 -27.21 -4.95
C THR A 141 11.76 -28.49 -5.64
N ASP A 142 11.77 -28.52 -6.97
CA ASP A 142 12.31 -29.64 -7.76
C ASP A 142 13.83 -29.51 -7.95
N ARG A 143 14.41 -28.35 -7.61
CA ARG A 143 15.83 -28.01 -7.76
C ARG A 143 16.57 -27.82 -6.44
N VAL A 144 15.92 -28.04 -5.30
CA VAL A 144 16.58 -27.86 -4.00
C VAL A 144 17.76 -28.82 -3.85
N VAL A 145 18.84 -28.30 -3.26
CA VAL A 145 20.10 -29.06 -3.10
C VAL A 145 19.91 -30.27 -2.19
N ASP A 146 19.20 -30.06 -1.09
CA ASP A 146 18.77 -31.09 -0.16
C ASP A 146 17.31 -30.83 0.19
N LYS A 147 16.45 -31.86 0.11
CA LYS A 147 15.05 -31.75 0.54
C LYS A 147 14.94 -31.39 2.02
N LYS A 148 15.97 -31.66 2.84
CA LYS A 148 16.03 -31.20 4.24
C LYS A 148 16.22 -29.68 4.39
N SER A 149 16.70 -28.99 3.34
CA SER A 149 16.78 -27.52 3.33
C SER A 149 15.42 -26.84 3.15
N LEU A 150 14.40 -27.59 2.72
CA LEU A 150 13.05 -27.07 2.62
C LEU A 150 12.48 -26.85 4.03
N TYR A 151 12.08 -25.62 4.31
CA TYR A 151 11.31 -25.31 5.50
C TYR A 151 10.04 -24.55 5.15
N THR A 152 9.05 -24.68 6.03
CA THR A 152 7.80 -23.94 5.93
C THR A 152 7.73 -22.92 7.04
N TYR A 153 7.13 -21.77 6.74
CA TYR A 153 6.85 -20.76 7.75
C TYR A 153 5.34 -20.58 7.93
N LYS A 154 4.96 -20.20 9.14
CA LYS A 154 3.58 -19.84 9.46
C LYS A 154 3.38 -18.36 9.11
N PRO A 155 2.30 -18.01 8.39
CA PRO A 155 1.99 -16.61 8.13
C PRO A 155 1.72 -15.89 9.44
N ILE A 156 2.11 -14.62 9.52
CA ILE A 156 1.74 -13.74 10.62
C ILE A 156 0.26 -13.40 10.46
N LYS A 157 -0.55 -13.71 11.49
CA LYS A 157 -1.98 -13.44 11.48
C LYS A 157 -2.26 -11.98 11.84
N ILE A 158 -2.99 -11.29 10.97
CA ILE A 158 -3.28 -9.86 11.08
C ILE A 158 -4.78 -9.65 11.06
N VAL A 159 -5.27 -8.85 12.01
CA VAL A 159 -6.54 -8.14 11.84
C VAL A 159 -6.23 -6.68 11.51
N PHE A 160 -6.83 -6.17 10.44
CA PHE A 160 -6.57 -4.82 9.96
C PHE A 160 -7.71 -3.87 10.32
N PHE A 161 -7.38 -2.70 10.87
CA PHE A 161 -8.34 -1.64 11.20
C PHE A 161 -8.02 -0.40 10.37
N GLY A 162 -8.99 0.12 9.62
CA GLY A 162 -8.78 1.36 8.87
C GLY A 162 -10.05 1.86 8.21
N THR A 163 -10.01 3.04 7.58
CA THR A 163 -11.20 3.60 6.91
C THR A 163 -10.86 4.38 5.63
N PRO A 164 -10.02 5.45 5.66
CA PRO A 164 -9.76 6.24 4.46
C PRO A 164 -8.72 5.58 3.55
N GLU A 165 -8.47 6.21 2.40
CA GLU A 165 -7.49 5.79 1.39
C GLU A 165 -6.10 5.48 1.97
N PHE A 166 -5.65 6.26 2.97
CA PHE A 166 -4.40 5.99 3.69
C PHE A 166 -4.31 4.54 4.22
N GLY A 167 -5.38 4.06 4.85
CA GLY A 167 -5.46 2.68 5.33
C GLY A 167 -5.62 1.67 4.20
N ALA A 168 -6.33 2.03 3.12
CA ALA A 168 -6.55 1.14 1.98
C ALA A 168 -5.23 0.81 1.26
N ILE A 169 -4.33 1.79 1.10
CA ILE A 169 -3.00 1.58 0.53
C ILE A 169 -2.18 0.59 1.38
N ILE A 170 -2.22 0.75 2.71
CA ILE A 170 -1.49 -0.14 3.63
C ILE A 170 -2.08 -1.56 3.58
N LEU A 171 -3.42 -1.68 3.62
CA LEU A 171 -4.11 -2.97 3.49
C LEU A 171 -3.71 -3.69 2.18
N GLN A 172 -3.67 -2.95 1.06
CA GLN A 172 -3.27 -3.49 -0.23
C GLN A 172 -1.87 -4.11 -0.19
N THR A 173 -0.90 -3.44 0.42
CA THR A 173 0.46 -4.00 0.50
C THR A 173 0.53 -5.22 1.43
N LEU A 174 -0.17 -5.21 2.57
CA LEU A 174 -0.27 -6.39 3.44
C LEU A 174 -0.91 -7.57 2.70
N TYR A 175 -1.96 -7.32 1.91
CA TYR A 175 -2.61 -8.36 1.11
C TYR A 175 -1.68 -8.93 0.03
N GLY A 176 -0.87 -8.08 -0.61
CA GLY A 176 0.19 -8.54 -1.51
C GLY A 176 1.13 -9.55 -0.87
N GLN A 177 1.52 -9.32 0.37
CA GLN A 177 2.35 -10.26 1.14
C GLN A 177 1.59 -11.49 1.67
N GLN A 178 0.26 -11.43 1.77
CA GLN A 178 -0.55 -12.64 1.98
C GLN A 178 -0.47 -13.59 0.79
N LEU A 179 -0.40 -13.08 -0.44
CA LEU A 179 -0.27 -13.91 -1.64
C LEU A 179 1.06 -14.67 -1.70
N VAL A 180 2.13 -14.11 -1.12
CA VAL A 180 3.43 -14.79 -1.01
C VAL A 180 3.50 -15.74 0.19
N GLY A 181 2.52 -15.66 1.10
CA GLY A 181 2.40 -16.50 2.29
C GLY A 181 3.00 -15.91 3.57
N GLU A 182 3.45 -14.64 3.55
CA GLU A 182 3.98 -13.97 4.73
C GLU A 182 2.92 -13.65 5.77
N TYR A 183 1.73 -13.23 5.33
CA TYR A 183 0.65 -12.80 6.20
C TYR A 183 -0.64 -13.56 5.96
N SER A 184 -1.53 -13.52 6.95
CA SER A 184 -2.93 -13.92 6.84
C SER A 184 -3.78 -12.78 7.37
N ILE A 185 -4.48 -12.06 6.50
CA ILE A 185 -5.43 -11.01 6.90
C ILE A 185 -6.77 -11.68 7.17
N ASP A 186 -6.99 -12.01 8.43
CA ASP A 186 -8.13 -12.85 8.84
C ASP A 186 -9.43 -12.03 8.96
N LEU A 187 -9.32 -10.72 9.16
CA LEU A 187 -10.46 -9.80 9.25
C LEU A 187 -10.04 -8.35 8.98
N VAL A 188 -10.90 -7.62 8.28
CA VAL A 188 -10.81 -6.16 8.11
C VAL A 188 -11.95 -5.50 8.89
N VAL A 189 -11.60 -4.57 9.78
CA VAL A 189 -12.54 -3.76 10.56
C VAL A 189 -12.51 -2.33 10.01
N THR A 190 -13.65 -1.84 9.53
CA THR A 190 -13.78 -0.49 8.99
C THR A 190 -15.03 0.23 9.51
N ALA A 191 -15.12 1.54 9.31
CA ALA A 191 -16.31 2.29 9.65
C ALA A 191 -17.51 1.88 8.76
N PRO A 192 -18.75 1.97 9.29
CA PRO A 192 -19.95 1.82 8.47
C PRO A 192 -19.98 2.80 7.29
N ASP A 193 -20.70 2.41 6.25
CA ASP A 193 -20.93 3.24 5.06
C ASP A 193 -21.58 4.56 5.49
N LYS A 194 -21.13 5.66 4.88
CA LYS A 194 -21.63 7.00 5.22
C LYS A 194 -22.20 7.69 3.99
N PRO A 195 -23.23 8.53 4.16
CA PRO A 195 -23.69 9.41 3.09
C PRO A 195 -22.54 10.29 2.59
N SER A 196 -22.34 10.33 1.27
CA SER A 196 -21.30 11.16 0.64
C SER A 196 -21.80 11.80 -0.66
N GLY A 197 -21.11 12.86 -1.10
CA GLY A 197 -21.39 13.55 -2.36
C GLY A 197 -22.72 14.31 -2.43
N ARG A 198 -23.05 14.80 -3.63
CA ARG A 198 -24.37 15.37 -3.93
C ARG A 198 -25.39 14.22 -4.02
N GLY A 199 -26.50 14.32 -3.28
CA GLY A 199 -27.50 13.25 -3.19
C GLY A 199 -27.32 12.28 -2.01
N GLN A 200 -26.25 12.43 -1.22
CA GLN A 200 -26.07 11.71 0.06
C GLN A 200 -26.19 10.17 -0.04
N GLN A 201 -25.72 9.59 -1.14
CA GLN A 201 -25.73 8.14 -1.31
C GLN A 201 -24.78 7.48 -0.31
N LEU A 202 -25.21 6.36 0.28
CA LEU A 202 -24.37 5.55 1.16
C LEU A 202 -23.18 5.04 0.37
N THR A 203 -21.99 5.47 0.78
CA THR A 203 -20.73 5.14 0.11
C THR A 203 -19.85 4.33 1.06
N PRO A 204 -19.32 3.17 0.61
CA PRO A 204 -18.40 2.40 1.42
C PRO A 204 -17.07 3.13 1.60
N SER A 205 -16.41 2.88 2.73
CA SER A 205 -15.05 3.37 2.99
C SER A 205 -14.06 2.80 1.96
N GLU A 206 -12.94 3.50 1.73
CA GLU A 206 -11.90 3.03 0.81
C GLU A 206 -11.28 1.69 1.26
N VAL A 207 -11.15 1.49 2.58
CA VAL A 207 -10.72 0.20 3.14
C VAL A 207 -11.74 -0.91 2.86
N LYS A 208 -13.04 -0.62 2.97
CA LYS A 208 -14.10 -1.61 2.64
C LYS A 208 -14.04 -1.99 1.16
N LYS A 209 -13.99 -1.01 0.26
CA LYS A 209 -13.86 -1.23 -1.19
C LYS A 209 -12.64 -2.10 -1.52
N MET A 210 -11.51 -1.81 -0.88
CA MET A 210 -10.27 -2.57 -1.07
C MET A 210 -10.40 -4.01 -0.57
N ALA A 211 -10.97 -4.20 0.62
CA ALA A 211 -11.16 -5.52 1.19
C ALA A 211 -12.14 -6.38 0.37
N GLU A 212 -13.25 -5.80 -0.09
CA GLU A 212 -14.21 -6.45 -1.00
C GLU A 212 -13.56 -6.82 -2.33
N ARG A 213 -12.74 -5.93 -2.92
CA ARG A 213 -11.97 -6.22 -4.14
C ARG A 213 -11.06 -7.45 -3.98
N PHE A 214 -10.53 -7.69 -2.78
CA PHE A 214 -9.67 -8.83 -2.48
C PHE A 214 -10.39 -10.02 -1.84
N ASN A 215 -11.73 -9.97 -1.73
CA ASN A 215 -12.55 -10.97 -1.05
C ASN A 215 -12.10 -11.25 0.41
N LEU A 216 -11.62 -10.21 1.10
CA LEU A 216 -11.27 -10.31 2.51
C LEU A 216 -12.53 -10.20 3.39
N PRO A 217 -12.62 -10.91 4.52
CA PRO A 217 -13.71 -10.73 5.47
C PRO A 217 -13.75 -9.29 6.01
N VAL A 218 -14.91 -8.64 5.96
CA VAL A 218 -15.10 -7.26 6.44
C VAL A 218 -16.18 -7.21 7.50
N VAL A 219 -15.95 -6.44 8.57
CA VAL A 219 -16.97 -6.04 9.53
C VAL A 219 -16.99 -4.52 9.70
N THR A 220 -18.20 -3.97 9.81
CA THR A 220 -18.45 -2.55 10.03
C THR A 220 -19.23 -2.34 11.33
N PRO A 221 -18.57 -2.47 12.49
CA PRO A 221 -19.26 -2.39 13.77
C PRO A 221 -19.76 -0.96 14.06
N ASP A 222 -21.02 -0.84 14.47
CA ASP A 222 -21.59 0.45 14.93
C ASP A 222 -20.79 1.00 16.11
N SER A 223 -20.47 0.13 17.07
CA SER A 223 -19.62 0.39 18.22
C SER A 223 -18.43 -0.56 18.27
N ILE A 224 -17.24 -0.03 18.59
CA ILE A 224 -16.05 -0.86 18.75
C ILE A 224 -16.11 -1.76 19.98
N LYS A 225 -16.95 -1.41 20.97
CA LYS A 225 -17.23 -2.21 22.18
C LYS A 225 -18.26 -3.33 21.92
N ASN A 226 -18.48 -3.70 20.66
CA ASN A 226 -19.44 -4.73 20.30
C ASN A 226 -18.92 -6.11 20.72
N VAL A 227 -19.67 -6.80 21.59
CA VAL A 227 -19.31 -8.12 22.12
C VAL A 227 -19.12 -9.17 21.01
N LYS A 228 -19.91 -9.11 19.93
CA LYS A 228 -19.74 -10.03 18.78
C LYS A 228 -18.39 -9.83 18.10
N LEU A 229 -17.98 -8.58 17.89
CA LEU A 229 -16.66 -8.27 17.34
C LEU A 229 -15.55 -8.80 18.25
N ILE A 230 -15.63 -8.49 19.55
CA ILE A 230 -14.62 -8.91 20.52
C ILE A 230 -14.48 -10.43 20.55
N ASN A 231 -15.60 -11.16 20.59
CA ASN A 231 -15.59 -12.63 20.55
C ASN A 231 -15.01 -13.18 19.24
N GLN A 232 -15.33 -12.55 18.10
CA GLN A 232 -14.74 -12.91 16.82
C GLN A 232 -13.22 -12.70 16.83
N LEU A 233 -12.73 -11.55 17.31
CA LEU A 233 -11.30 -11.26 17.42
C LEU A 233 -10.58 -12.25 18.34
N LYS A 234 -11.16 -12.59 19.49
CA LYS A 234 -10.63 -13.61 20.42
C LYS A 234 -10.50 -14.97 19.73
N LYS A 235 -11.52 -15.39 18.95
CA LYS A 235 -11.50 -16.65 18.20
C LYS A 235 -10.46 -16.70 17.08
N LEU A 236 -10.18 -15.58 16.43
CA LEU A 236 -9.19 -15.51 15.36
C LEU A 236 -7.76 -15.69 15.88
N GLU A 237 -7.52 -15.32 17.14
CA GLU A 237 -6.20 -15.33 17.80
C GLU A 237 -5.10 -14.67 16.95
N PRO A 238 -5.26 -13.39 16.55
CA PRO A 238 -4.29 -12.72 15.71
C PRO A 238 -2.93 -12.58 16.40
N ASP A 239 -1.86 -12.59 15.61
CA ASP A 239 -0.54 -12.18 16.10
C ASP A 239 -0.53 -10.66 16.31
N PHE A 240 -1.07 -9.91 15.36
CA PHE A 240 -1.14 -8.45 15.41
C PHE A 240 -2.52 -7.92 15.06
N ILE A 241 -2.88 -6.81 15.69
CA ILE A 241 -3.82 -5.85 15.13
C ILE A 241 -2.98 -4.75 14.48
N VAL A 242 -3.27 -4.39 13.23
CA VAL A 242 -2.65 -3.26 12.53
C VAL A 242 -3.72 -2.21 12.27
N LEU A 243 -3.57 -1.03 12.87
CA LEU A 243 -4.47 0.10 12.71
C LEU A 243 -3.84 1.17 11.83
N ALA A 244 -4.61 1.67 10.86
CA ALA A 244 -4.27 2.82 10.04
C ALA A 244 -5.51 3.68 9.81
N SER A 245 -5.59 4.81 10.53
CA SER A 245 -6.64 5.83 10.36
C SER A 245 -8.08 5.29 10.52
N TYR A 246 -8.36 4.54 11.59
CA TYR A 246 -9.71 4.02 11.88
C TYR A 246 -10.66 5.06 12.50
N GLY A 247 -10.13 6.06 13.20
CA GLY A 247 -10.91 7.20 13.72
C GLY A 247 -11.74 6.94 14.98
N LYS A 248 -11.62 5.77 15.60
CA LYS A 248 -12.19 5.47 16.94
C LYS A 248 -11.06 5.06 17.90
N LEU A 249 -11.21 5.41 19.18
CA LEU A 249 -10.35 4.90 20.24
C LEU A 249 -10.63 3.40 20.44
N ILE A 250 -9.57 2.60 20.51
CA ILE A 250 -9.69 1.15 20.67
C ILE A 250 -9.61 0.81 22.16
N PRO A 251 -10.59 0.09 22.73
CA PRO A 251 -10.60 -0.26 24.15
C PRO A 251 -9.51 -1.29 24.48
N GLU A 252 -9.04 -1.27 25.73
CA GLU A 252 -8.02 -2.20 26.24
C GLU A 252 -8.36 -3.67 25.95
N GLU A 253 -9.65 -4.04 26.08
CA GLU A 253 -10.12 -5.40 25.81
C GLU A 253 -9.81 -5.87 24.37
N ILE A 254 -9.75 -4.97 23.39
CA ILE A 254 -9.33 -5.30 22.02
C ILE A 254 -7.81 -5.24 21.87
N LEU A 255 -7.17 -4.25 22.51
CA LEU A 255 -5.72 -4.06 22.44
C LEU A 255 -4.92 -5.23 23.02
N SER A 256 -5.51 -5.96 23.98
CA SER A 256 -4.89 -7.12 24.64
C SER A 256 -5.10 -8.46 23.92
N ILE A 257 -5.98 -8.53 22.92
CA ILE A 257 -6.26 -9.74 22.13
C ILE A 257 -5.04 -10.25 21.32
N PRO A 258 -4.35 -9.41 20.52
CA PRO A 258 -3.30 -9.91 19.65
C PRO A 258 -2.08 -10.40 20.43
N LYS A 259 -1.59 -11.62 20.12
CA LYS A 259 -0.50 -12.30 20.84
C LYS A 259 0.80 -11.51 20.90
N LYS A 260 1.06 -10.67 19.88
CA LYS A 260 2.28 -9.87 19.73
C LYS A 260 2.03 -8.36 19.79
N GLY A 261 0.77 -7.94 19.95
CA GLY A 261 0.37 -6.56 20.23
C GLY A 261 -0.44 -5.88 19.11
N ALA A 262 -1.06 -4.75 19.47
CA ALA A 262 -1.75 -3.86 18.55
C ALA A 262 -0.82 -2.71 18.13
N LEU A 263 -0.71 -2.47 16.83
CA LEU A 263 0.18 -1.47 16.23
C LEU A 263 -0.65 -0.39 15.53
N ASN A 264 -0.25 0.88 15.67
CA ASN A 264 -0.82 1.97 14.89
C ASN A 264 0.22 2.54 13.91
N VAL A 265 -0.21 2.76 12.67
CA VAL A 265 0.52 3.50 11.63
C VAL A 265 0.12 4.97 11.69
N HIS A 266 0.89 5.77 12.42
CA HIS A 266 0.56 7.17 12.67
C HIS A 266 1.30 8.13 11.72
N PRO A 267 0.60 9.01 10.97
CA PRO A 267 1.23 9.87 9.96
C PRO A 267 1.80 11.18 10.54
N SER A 268 2.64 11.05 11.57
CA SER A 268 3.50 12.14 12.07
C SER A 268 4.80 11.61 12.67
N LEU A 269 5.67 12.54 13.08
CA LEU A 269 6.86 12.26 13.89
C LEU A 269 6.49 12.39 15.37
N LEU A 270 6.01 11.29 15.98
CA LEU A 270 5.65 11.29 17.39
C LEU A 270 6.84 11.67 18.28
N PRO A 271 6.61 12.41 19.39
CA PRO A 271 5.32 12.69 20.02
C PRO A 271 4.56 13.90 19.44
N LYS A 272 5.06 14.56 18.39
CA LYS A 272 4.36 15.70 17.75
C LYS A 272 3.11 15.20 17.03
N TYR A 273 2.02 15.96 17.14
CA TYR A 273 0.75 15.72 16.44
C TYR A 273 0.06 14.38 16.74
N ARG A 274 -0.08 14.06 18.03
CA ARG A 274 -1.04 13.03 18.46
C ARG A 274 -2.46 13.43 18.01
N GLY A 275 -3.29 12.45 17.69
CA GLY A 275 -4.71 12.62 17.37
C GLY A 275 -5.07 12.63 15.89
N ALA A 276 -6.24 13.21 15.59
CA ALA A 276 -7.00 12.87 14.40
C ALA A 276 -6.56 13.53 13.08
N SER A 277 -5.73 14.57 13.10
CA SER A 277 -5.41 15.34 11.87
C SER A 277 -3.94 15.80 11.78
N PRO A 278 -2.96 14.90 11.97
CA PRO A 278 -1.54 15.22 11.94
C PRO A 278 -1.03 15.77 10.61
N ILE A 279 -1.54 15.24 9.49
CA ILE A 279 -1.10 15.64 8.14
C ILE A 279 -1.45 17.11 7.88
N ALA A 280 -2.70 17.50 8.14
CA ALA A 280 -3.15 18.88 8.01
C ALA A 280 -2.38 19.80 8.97
N ALA A 281 -2.16 19.37 10.22
CA ALA A 281 -1.42 20.15 11.21
C ALA A 281 0.03 20.43 10.78
N ALA A 282 0.73 19.43 10.21
CA ALA A 282 2.07 19.62 9.68
C ALA A 282 2.12 20.68 8.57
N ILE A 283 1.14 20.67 7.66
CA ILE A 283 1.04 21.66 6.58
C ILE A 283 0.70 23.06 7.13
N LEU A 284 -0.27 23.16 8.04
CA LEU A 284 -0.69 24.44 8.64
C LEU A 284 0.46 25.14 9.38
N ASN A 285 1.27 24.37 10.09
CA ASN A 285 2.42 24.88 10.84
C ASN A 285 3.64 25.15 9.95
N GLY A 286 3.56 24.90 8.64
CA GLY A 286 4.67 25.11 7.71
C GLY A 286 5.85 24.17 7.96
N ASP A 287 5.60 22.98 8.50
CA ASP A 287 6.67 22.03 8.78
C ASP A 287 7.37 21.59 7.50
N LYS A 288 8.70 21.73 7.46
CA LYS A 288 9.53 21.26 6.33
C LYS A 288 9.59 19.72 6.25
N PHE A 289 9.32 19.05 7.36
CA PHE A 289 9.39 17.60 7.49
C PHE A 289 8.25 17.07 8.35
N THR A 290 7.73 15.91 7.94
CA THR A 290 6.83 15.07 8.72
C THR A 290 7.30 13.63 8.60
N GLY A 291 6.46 12.64 8.89
CA GLY A 291 6.85 11.24 8.76
C GLY A 291 5.75 10.26 9.11
N ILE A 292 6.14 8.99 9.12
CA ILE A 292 5.36 7.89 9.66
C ILE A 292 6.03 7.44 10.95
N THR A 293 5.22 7.20 11.98
CA THR A 293 5.60 6.47 13.19
C THR A 293 4.78 5.19 13.27
N ILE A 294 5.44 4.04 13.41
CA ILE A 294 4.80 2.80 13.86
C ILE A 294 5.00 2.72 15.37
N MET A 295 3.92 2.58 16.11
CA MET A 295 3.96 2.47 17.58
C MET A 295 3.08 1.32 18.07
N LYS A 296 3.41 0.81 19.25
CA LYS A 296 2.47 0.01 20.03
C LYS A 296 1.32 0.88 20.50
N MET A 297 0.11 0.35 20.44
CA MET A 297 -1.06 1.03 20.96
C MET A 297 -1.22 0.79 22.46
N ASN A 298 -1.78 1.77 23.15
CA ASN A 298 -2.32 1.65 24.51
C ASN A 298 -3.67 2.37 24.54
N GLU A 299 -4.31 2.45 25.71
CA GLU A 299 -5.62 3.09 25.88
C GLU A 299 -5.62 4.60 25.60
N LYS A 300 -4.44 5.23 25.58
CA LYS A 300 -4.31 6.67 25.36
C LYS A 300 -4.07 6.97 23.89
N MET A 301 -4.54 8.12 23.45
CA MET A 301 -4.44 8.56 22.05
C MET A 301 -2.99 8.81 21.65
N ASP A 302 -2.45 7.90 20.84
CA ASP A 302 -1.13 7.99 20.21
C ASP A 302 0.06 8.18 21.19
N GLU A 303 -0.05 7.63 22.40
CA GLU A 303 0.99 7.77 23.43
C GLU A 303 1.92 6.56 23.58
N GLY A 304 1.59 5.44 22.95
CA GLY A 304 2.33 4.20 23.15
C GLY A 304 3.74 4.20 22.54
N ASP A 305 4.53 3.20 22.92
CA ASP A 305 5.95 3.15 22.59
C ASP A 305 6.19 3.06 21.09
N ILE A 306 7.16 3.84 20.62
CA ILE A 306 7.57 3.91 19.23
C ILE A 306 8.39 2.67 18.88
N LEU A 307 8.04 2.01 17.78
CA LEU A 307 8.78 0.90 17.20
C LEU A 307 9.71 1.37 16.09
N ALA A 308 9.21 2.22 15.19
CA ALA A 308 10.01 2.76 14.11
C ALA A 308 9.46 4.11 13.63
N VAL A 309 10.34 4.93 13.07
CA VAL A 309 10.01 6.25 12.52
C VAL A 309 10.72 6.45 11.19
N VAL A 310 10.02 6.98 10.20
CA VAL A 310 10.61 7.45 8.95
C VAL A 310 10.24 8.90 8.73
N LYS A 311 11.26 9.74 8.48
CA LYS A 311 11.12 11.18 8.21
C LYS A 311 11.11 11.44 6.71
N ILE A 312 10.17 12.27 6.25
CA ILE A 312 10.08 12.71 4.86
C ILE A 312 9.91 14.22 4.75
N ARG A 313 10.33 14.78 3.61
CA ARG A 313 10.16 16.20 3.30
C ARG A 313 8.71 16.50 2.90
N VAL A 314 8.17 17.61 3.41
CA VAL A 314 6.92 18.20 2.94
C VAL A 314 7.27 19.18 1.82
N SER A 315 6.70 18.97 0.63
CA SER A 315 6.83 19.89 -0.49
C SER A 315 5.98 21.14 -0.23
N PRO A 316 6.42 22.33 -0.68
CA PRO A 316 5.58 23.54 -0.65
C PRO A 316 4.25 23.36 -1.41
N LYS A 317 4.20 22.44 -2.37
CA LYS A 317 3.00 22.11 -3.17
C LYS A 317 2.16 20.97 -2.58
N ASP A 318 2.64 20.31 -1.52
CA ASP A 318 1.89 19.21 -0.90
C ASP A 318 0.59 19.77 -0.30
N THR A 319 -0.50 19.09 -0.64
CA THR A 319 -1.82 19.17 -0.02
C THR A 319 -2.00 18.00 0.95
N SER A 320 -3.01 18.04 1.82
CA SER A 320 -3.29 16.89 2.69
C SER A 320 -3.56 15.60 1.92
N GLU A 321 -4.22 15.69 0.77
CA GLU A 321 -4.47 14.54 -0.13
C GLU A 321 -3.15 13.94 -0.65
N THR A 322 -2.32 14.76 -1.30
CA THR A 322 -1.05 14.31 -1.89
C THR A 322 -0.04 13.84 -0.85
N LEU A 323 0.04 14.54 0.30
CA LEU A 323 0.91 14.15 1.41
C LEU A 323 0.42 12.86 2.08
N SER A 324 -0.89 12.64 2.18
CA SER A 324 -1.46 11.39 2.71
C SER A 324 -1.06 10.19 1.86
N ILE A 325 -1.22 10.26 0.53
CA ILE A 325 -0.81 9.18 -0.38
C ILE A 325 0.70 8.93 -0.25
N LYS A 326 1.51 9.99 -0.25
CA LYS A 326 2.97 9.91 -0.09
C LYS A 326 3.36 9.22 1.22
N LEU A 327 2.71 9.58 2.33
CA LEU A 327 2.96 8.99 3.64
C LEU A 327 2.50 7.53 3.70
N ALA A 328 1.35 7.19 3.12
CA ALA A 328 0.86 5.82 3.06
C ALA A 328 1.87 4.92 2.32
N ASN A 329 2.38 5.36 1.17
CA ASN A 329 3.41 4.65 0.40
C ASN A 329 4.73 4.46 1.16
N VAL A 330 5.08 5.39 2.05
CA VAL A 330 6.24 5.22 2.94
C VAL A 330 5.95 4.23 4.05
N ALA A 331 4.72 4.26 4.58
CA ALA A 331 4.28 3.34 5.63
C ALA A 331 4.30 1.88 5.19
N THR A 332 3.97 1.58 3.93
CA THR A 332 3.93 0.20 3.40
C THR A 332 5.24 -0.55 3.66
N ARG A 333 6.39 0.05 3.32
CA ARG A 333 7.71 -0.56 3.57
C ARG A 333 8.03 -0.66 5.05
N LEU A 334 7.70 0.37 5.81
CA LEU A 334 8.02 0.44 7.23
C LEU A 334 7.24 -0.61 8.05
N ILE A 335 5.95 -0.80 7.75
CA ILE A 335 5.13 -1.76 8.50
C ILE A 335 5.58 -3.20 8.29
N HIS A 336 6.03 -3.59 7.09
CA HIS A 336 6.59 -4.92 6.85
C HIS A 336 7.81 -5.18 7.72
N HIS A 337 8.74 -4.24 7.74
CA HIS A 337 9.95 -4.35 8.55
C HIS A 337 9.62 -4.47 10.04
N VAL A 338 8.69 -3.64 10.53
CA VAL A 338 8.25 -3.67 11.94
C VAL A 338 7.55 -4.98 12.29
N LEU A 339 6.63 -5.48 11.45
CA LEU A 339 5.92 -6.73 11.69
C LEU A 339 6.89 -7.92 11.77
N HIS A 340 7.87 -8.00 10.87
CA HIS A 340 8.87 -9.07 10.88
C HIS A 340 9.78 -9.02 12.12
N LEU A 341 10.32 -7.84 12.47
CA LEU A 341 11.14 -7.71 13.67
C LEU A 341 10.33 -7.92 14.96
N ALA A 342 9.10 -7.41 15.02
CA ALA A 342 8.19 -7.63 16.15
C ALA A 342 7.82 -9.10 16.29
N ALA A 343 7.52 -9.78 15.18
CA ALA A 343 7.20 -11.20 15.17
C ALA A 343 8.34 -12.06 15.71
N ALA A 344 9.59 -11.64 15.45
CA ALA A 344 10.82 -12.28 15.91
C ALA A 344 11.32 -11.76 17.28
N ALA A 345 10.58 -10.87 17.96
CA ALA A 345 11.00 -10.21 19.19
C ALA A 345 12.36 -9.47 19.11
N LYS A 346 12.73 -8.99 17.91
CA LYS A 346 14.00 -8.30 17.61
C LYS A 346 13.89 -6.77 17.62
N ILE A 347 12.69 -6.22 17.85
CA ILE A 347 12.48 -4.77 17.94
C ILE A 347 12.27 -4.36 19.40
N LYS A 348 12.99 -3.32 19.84
CA LYS A 348 12.84 -2.75 21.18
C LYS A 348 11.95 -1.51 21.11
N PRO A 349 10.77 -1.52 21.74
CA PRO A 349 9.93 -0.32 21.83
C PRO A 349 10.63 0.79 22.59
N LYS A 350 10.44 2.04 22.14
CA LYS A 350 11.00 3.23 22.76
C LYS A 350 9.88 4.11 23.32
N PRO A 351 9.87 4.41 24.63
CA PRO A 351 8.92 5.35 25.21
C PRO A 351 9.00 6.72 24.56
N GLN A 352 7.84 7.37 24.43
CA GLN A 352 7.75 8.73 23.92
C GLN A 352 8.18 9.75 25.00
N ASP A 353 8.76 10.88 24.58
CA ASP A 353 8.94 12.02 25.47
C ASP A 353 7.63 12.83 25.55
N HIS A 354 6.82 12.53 26.56
CA HIS A 354 5.49 13.13 26.72
C HIS A 354 5.54 14.66 26.91
N LYS A 355 6.66 15.24 27.36
CA LYS A 355 6.81 16.70 27.52
C LYS A 355 6.85 17.44 26.17
N ARG A 356 7.17 16.72 25.08
CA ARG A 356 7.23 17.26 23.71
C ARG A 356 5.98 16.96 22.90
N ALA A 357 4.96 16.37 23.51
CA ALA A 357 3.74 16.01 22.83
C ALA A 357 2.95 17.24 22.38
N THR A 358 2.43 17.19 21.17
CA THR A 358 1.44 18.16 20.69
C THR A 358 0.23 17.41 20.17
N TYR A 359 -0.93 18.05 20.20
CA TYR A 359 -2.21 17.40 19.90
C TYR A 359 -2.90 18.08 18.72
N THR A 360 -3.63 17.27 17.97
CA THR A 360 -4.48 17.71 16.86
C THR A 360 -5.94 17.49 17.21
N LYS A 361 -6.82 18.31 16.62
CA LYS A 361 -8.27 18.18 16.77
C LYS A 361 -8.88 17.48 15.56
N PHE A 362 -10.08 16.95 15.76
CA PHE A 362 -10.91 16.50 14.65
C PHE A 362 -11.39 17.71 13.83
N LEU A 363 -11.20 17.66 12.51
CA LEU A 363 -11.61 18.75 11.61
C LEU A 363 -13.12 18.75 11.36
N LYS A 364 -13.72 19.94 11.47
CA LYS A 364 -15.12 20.24 11.18
C LYS A 364 -15.23 21.14 9.96
N LYS A 365 -16.40 21.17 9.32
CA LYS A 365 -16.67 22.08 8.19
C LYS A 365 -16.37 23.55 8.51
N ALA A 366 -16.63 23.97 9.74
CA ALA A 366 -16.37 25.32 10.23
C ALA A 366 -14.87 25.67 10.29
N ASP A 367 -13.96 24.70 10.45
CA ASP A 367 -12.52 24.97 10.46
C ASP A 367 -12.00 25.45 9.09
N GLY A 368 -12.75 25.17 8.03
CA GLY A 368 -12.47 25.63 6.67
C GLY A 368 -13.03 27.01 6.33
N TYR A 369 -13.86 27.59 7.20
CA TYR A 369 -14.46 28.90 6.96
C TYR A 369 -13.41 30.01 7.13
N ILE A 370 -13.33 30.91 6.16
CA ILE A 370 -12.49 32.11 6.24
C ILE A 370 -13.38 33.33 6.49
N ASP A 371 -13.17 33.95 7.65
CA ASP A 371 -13.63 35.32 7.90
C ASP A 371 -12.55 36.30 7.42
N TRP A 372 -12.88 37.10 6.42
CA TRP A 372 -11.95 38.08 5.84
C TRP A 372 -11.63 39.25 6.77
N LYS A 373 -12.40 39.44 7.85
CA LYS A 373 -12.02 40.37 8.91
C LYS A 373 -10.82 39.87 9.70
N ASN A 374 -10.63 38.55 9.76
CA ASN A 374 -9.56 37.88 10.50
C ASN A 374 -9.01 36.68 9.71
N PRO A 375 -8.36 36.92 8.55
CA PRO A 375 -7.86 35.85 7.72
C PRO A 375 -6.70 35.09 8.41
N PRO A 376 -6.51 33.80 8.10
CA PRO A 376 -5.36 33.05 8.62
C PRO A 376 -4.05 33.69 8.15
N LYS A 377 -3.06 33.76 9.03
CA LYS A 377 -1.71 34.30 8.71
C LYS A 377 -1.10 33.68 7.46
N ASN A 378 -1.39 32.41 7.19
CA ASN A 378 -0.97 31.71 5.99
C ASN A 378 -2.17 31.02 5.32
N LEU A 379 -2.87 31.76 4.47
CA LEU A 379 -4.03 31.26 3.75
C LEU A 379 -3.67 30.15 2.77
N GLU A 380 -2.53 30.23 2.09
CA GLU A 380 -2.09 29.18 1.16
C GLU A 380 -1.86 27.84 1.89
N ALA A 381 -1.25 27.86 3.08
CA ALA A 381 -1.09 26.67 3.90
C ALA A 381 -2.45 26.10 4.34
N ALA A 382 -3.41 26.95 4.72
CA ALA A 382 -4.77 26.51 5.05
C ALA A 382 -5.47 25.86 3.84
N ILE A 383 -5.35 26.45 2.66
CA ILE A 383 -5.91 25.91 1.41
C ILE A 383 -5.34 24.52 1.11
N ARG A 384 -4.02 24.34 1.27
CA ARG A 384 -3.37 23.03 1.06
C ARG A 384 -3.72 22.02 2.15
N ALA A 385 -3.73 22.43 3.41
CA ALA A 385 -3.99 21.57 4.56
C ALA A 385 -5.45 21.08 4.62
N TYR A 386 -6.40 21.91 4.21
CA TYR A 386 -7.83 21.56 4.22
C TYR A 386 -8.33 21.14 2.84
N TYR A 387 -7.45 20.92 1.87
CA TYR A 387 -7.84 20.46 0.55
C TYR A 387 -8.61 19.12 0.64
N ARG A 388 -9.70 19.01 -0.14
CA ARG A 388 -10.79 18.02 -0.05
C ARG A 388 -11.68 18.12 1.19
N TRP A 389 -11.11 18.10 2.39
CA TRP A 389 -11.87 18.24 3.63
C TRP A 389 -11.10 19.03 4.69
N PRO A 390 -11.74 20.00 5.38
CA PRO A 390 -13.10 20.50 5.16
C PRO A 390 -13.29 21.36 3.89
N GLY A 391 -12.22 21.59 3.13
CA GLY A 391 -12.16 22.64 2.10
C GLY A 391 -12.01 24.01 2.74
N VAL A 392 -11.33 24.93 2.07
CA VAL A 392 -11.33 26.34 2.47
C VAL A 392 -12.46 27.06 1.74
N TRP A 393 -13.28 27.82 2.46
CA TRP A 393 -14.46 28.46 1.88
C TRP A 393 -14.85 29.75 2.59
N THR A 394 -15.51 30.64 1.85
CA THR A 394 -16.12 31.89 2.34
C THR A 394 -17.53 32.04 1.74
N ARG A 395 -18.26 33.07 2.18
CA ARG A 395 -19.44 33.56 1.47
C ARG A 395 -19.07 34.72 0.55
N TYR A 396 -19.62 34.73 -0.66
CA TYR A 396 -19.51 35.80 -1.63
C TYR A 396 -20.87 35.97 -2.33
N LYS A 397 -21.47 37.17 -2.22
CA LYS A 397 -22.83 37.47 -2.72
C LYS A 397 -23.87 36.41 -2.33
N GLY A 398 -23.87 36.01 -1.06
CA GLY A 398 -24.78 35.00 -0.50
C GLY A 398 -24.42 33.54 -0.80
N LYS A 399 -23.53 33.28 -1.78
CA LYS A 399 -23.14 31.93 -2.21
C LYS A 399 -21.84 31.46 -1.57
N ILE A 400 -21.63 30.15 -1.50
CA ILE A 400 -20.34 29.57 -1.08
C ILE A 400 -19.30 29.77 -2.19
N LEU A 401 -18.15 30.32 -1.83
CA LEU A 401 -16.96 30.37 -2.67
C LEU A 401 -15.87 29.54 -2.01
N LYS A 402 -15.44 28.47 -2.69
CA LYS A 402 -14.32 27.63 -2.23
C LYS A 402 -13.00 28.17 -2.78
N LEU A 403 -11.96 28.12 -1.96
CA LEU A 403 -10.59 28.45 -2.29
C LEU A 403 -9.81 27.15 -2.43
N LEU A 404 -9.13 26.98 -3.55
CA LEU A 404 -8.49 25.73 -3.94
C LEU A 404 -6.99 25.97 -4.21
N PRO A 405 -6.16 24.91 -4.16
CA PRO A 405 -4.75 24.99 -4.53
C PRO A 405 -4.54 25.58 -5.94
N ASN A 406 -3.33 26.07 -6.20
CA ASN A 406 -2.95 26.68 -7.49
C ASN A 406 -3.78 27.92 -7.86
N LYS A 407 -4.21 28.70 -6.86
CA LYS A 407 -5.01 29.92 -7.03
C LYS A 407 -6.31 29.68 -7.82
N MET A 408 -6.93 28.53 -7.60
CA MET A 408 -8.24 28.20 -8.16
C MET A 408 -9.35 28.59 -7.19
N VAL A 409 -10.51 28.96 -7.70
CA VAL A 409 -11.72 29.20 -6.91
C VAL A 409 -12.91 28.48 -7.53
N GLN A 410 -13.87 28.11 -6.70
CA GLN A 410 -15.12 27.49 -7.15
C GLN A 410 -16.31 28.17 -6.48
N LEU A 411 -17.10 28.89 -7.27
CA LEU A 411 -18.39 29.41 -6.82
C LEU A 411 -19.42 28.28 -6.80
N GLU A 412 -20.31 28.32 -5.83
CA GLU A 412 -21.41 27.36 -5.70
C GLU A 412 -22.18 27.17 -7.01
N GLY A 413 -22.32 25.90 -7.43
CA GLY A 413 -22.99 25.52 -8.67
C GLY A 413 -22.18 25.74 -9.95
N LYS A 414 -20.90 26.13 -9.86
CA LYS A 414 -20.00 26.34 -11.00
C LYS A 414 -18.80 25.41 -10.96
N GLU A 415 -18.15 25.25 -12.11
CA GLU A 415 -16.85 24.58 -12.20
C GLU A 415 -15.74 25.47 -11.64
N PRO A 416 -14.64 24.89 -11.13
CA PRO A 416 -13.47 25.66 -10.70
C PRO A 416 -12.86 26.48 -11.84
N THR A 417 -12.41 27.70 -11.56
CA THR A 417 -11.71 28.59 -12.49
C THR A 417 -10.50 29.23 -11.80
N VAL A 418 -9.56 29.77 -12.58
CA VAL A 418 -8.40 30.50 -12.05
C VAL A 418 -8.89 31.80 -11.41
N LEU A 419 -8.32 32.18 -10.26
CA LEU A 419 -8.71 33.38 -9.53
C LEU A 419 -8.65 34.66 -10.40
N SER A 420 -7.69 34.77 -11.31
CA SER A 420 -7.58 35.91 -12.23
C SER A 420 -8.78 36.01 -13.17
N GLU A 421 -9.22 34.88 -13.74
CA GLU A 421 -10.42 34.81 -14.58
C GLU A 421 -11.69 35.05 -13.77
N PHE A 422 -11.74 34.53 -12.54
CA PHE A 422 -12.87 34.80 -11.65
C PHE A 422 -13.04 36.31 -11.41
N LYS A 423 -11.93 37.05 -11.22
CA LYS A 423 -11.95 38.50 -10.98
C LYS A 423 -12.41 39.32 -12.19
N THR A 424 -12.18 38.88 -13.42
CA THR A 424 -12.67 39.63 -14.61
C THR A 424 -14.20 39.69 -14.66
N GLY A 425 -14.87 38.62 -14.22
CA GLY A 425 -16.34 38.58 -14.10
C GLY A 425 -16.89 39.09 -12.76
N HIS A 426 -16.02 39.43 -11.81
CA HIS A 426 -16.37 39.79 -10.43
C HIS A 426 -15.46 40.91 -9.92
N LEU A 427 -15.58 42.09 -10.54
CA LEU A 427 -14.69 43.23 -10.31
C LEU A 427 -14.68 43.72 -8.85
N ASP A 428 -15.75 43.46 -8.09
CA ASP A 428 -15.85 43.75 -6.66
C ASP A 428 -15.12 42.74 -5.76
N PHE A 429 -14.58 41.64 -6.33
CA PHE A 429 -13.80 40.65 -5.60
C PHE A 429 -12.33 41.08 -5.46
N THR A 430 -12.01 41.71 -4.34
CA THR A 430 -10.69 42.30 -4.09
C THR A 430 -9.66 41.35 -3.46
N LEU A 431 -10.09 40.18 -2.99
CA LEU A 431 -9.27 39.27 -2.18
C LEU A 431 -8.19 38.54 -3.00
N GLY A 432 -7.03 38.29 -2.40
CA GLY A 432 -5.90 37.58 -3.04
C GLY A 432 -4.98 36.90 -2.03
N TRP A 433 -4.20 35.93 -2.50
CA TRP A 433 -3.17 35.21 -1.75
C TRP A 433 -2.10 34.61 -2.67
#